data_AF-A0AAZ3SX78-F1
#
_entry.id   AF-A0AAZ3SX78-F1
#
_cell.length_a   1.000
_cell.length_b   1.000
_cell.length_c   1.000
_cell.angle_alpha   90.00
_cell.angle_beta   90.00
_cell.angle_gamma   90.00
#
_symmetry.space_group_name_H-M   'P 1'
#
loop_
_entity.id
_entity.type
_entity.pdbx_description
1 polymer ?
#
loop_
_entity_poly.entity_id
_entity_poly.type
_entity_poly.pdbx_seq_one_letter_code
_entity_poly.pdbx_strand_id
1 'polypeptide(L)'
;MWGCFSAAGIGRLVRIEAKMNRAKYRKILDENLLQDLRLERRFTFQQDNNPKHTAKTTQEWLRDKSLNILEWPSQSLDLNLIELLWRDLKIAMQ
;
A
#
# COMPACT_ATOMS: atom_id res chain seq x y z
N MET A 1 -7.63 6.72 -5.38
CA MET A 1 -7.38 6.74 -3.93
C MET A 1 -6.20 5.83 -3.63
N TRP A 2 -5.48 6.08 -2.55
CA TRP A 2 -4.56 5.14 -1.90
C TRP A 2 -4.93 5.07 -0.43
N GLY A 3 -4.77 3.91 0.18
CA GLY A 3 -4.94 3.72 1.61
C GLY A 3 -4.17 2.48 2.06
N CYS A 4 -4.00 2.34 3.36
CA CYS A 4 -3.47 1.15 4.00
C CYS A 4 -4.26 0.87 5.28
N PHE A 5 -4.16 -0.35 5.80
CA PHE A 5 -4.72 -0.71 7.09
C PHE A 5 -3.95 -1.90 7.66
N SER A 6 -4.19 -2.22 8.92
CA SER A 6 -3.71 -3.42 9.60
C SER A 6 -4.74 -3.89 10.62
N ALA A 7 -4.43 -4.95 11.36
CA ALA A 7 -5.21 -5.38 12.51
C ALA A 7 -5.33 -4.29 13.60
N ALA A 8 -4.36 -3.37 13.70
CA ALA A 8 -4.40 -2.25 14.64
C ALA A 8 -5.32 -1.09 14.20
N GLY A 9 -5.82 -1.14 12.96
CA GLY A 9 -6.74 -0.14 12.43
C GLY A 9 -6.39 0.36 11.04
N ILE A 10 -7.12 1.38 10.62
CA ILE A 10 -7.03 1.99 9.29
C ILE A 10 -5.93 3.05 9.31
N GLY A 11 -5.07 3.02 8.31
CA GLY A 11 -4.07 4.05 8.09
C GLY A 11 -4.60 5.22 7.25
N ARG A 12 -3.72 6.14 6.88
CA ARG A 12 -4.15 7.34 6.14
C ARG A 12 -4.74 7.02 4.75
N LEU A 13 -5.89 7.60 4.47
CA LEU A 13 -6.55 7.60 3.16
C LEU A 13 -6.12 8.83 2.35
N VAL A 14 -5.52 8.61 1.17
CA VAL A 14 -4.95 9.65 0.31
C VAL A 14 -5.69 9.74 -1.01
N ARG A 15 -6.19 10.92 -1.35
CA ARG A 15 -6.73 11.21 -2.68
C ARG A 15 -5.56 11.41 -3.66
N ILE A 16 -5.60 10.69 -4.78
CA ILE A 16 -4.61 10.82 -5.84
C ILE A 16 -5.26 11.59 -6.98
N GLU A 17 -4.76 12.80 -7.25
CA GLU A 17 -5.37 13.73 -8.22
C GLU A 17 -5.12 13.36 -9.68
N ALA A 18 -4.14 12.49 -9.96
CA ALA A 18 -3.77 12.08 -11.31
C ALA A 18 -3.33 10.61 -11.34
N LYS A 19 -3.09 10.07 -12.54
CA LYS A 19 -2.57 8.69 -12.69
C LYS A 19 -1.29 8.53 -11.87
N MET A 20 -1.31 7.57 -10.95
CA MET A 20 -0.17 7.29 -10.08
C MET A 20 0.96 6.64 -10.87
N ASN A 21 2.14 7.25 -10.84
CA ASN A 21 3.37 6.67 -11.35
C ASN A 21 4.25 6.19 -10.18
N ARG A 22 5.37 5.52 -10.50
CA ARG A 22 6.33 5.01 -9.50
C ARG A 22 6.87 6.08 -8.54
N ALA A 23 7.13 7.30 -9.02
CA ALA A 23 7.66 8.38 -8.19
C ALA A 23 6.62 8.87 -7.18
N LYS A 24 5.38 9.08 -7.63
CA LYS A 24 4.25 9.43 -6.77
C LYS A 24 3.95 8.33 -5.76
N TYR A 25 4.05 7.06 -6.18
CA TYR A 25 3.87 5.93 -5.29
C TYR A 25 4.87 5.96 -4.12
N ARG A 26 6.17 6.08 -4.40
CA ARG A 26 7.20 6.19 -3.35
C ARG A 26 6.96 7.38 -2.42
N LYS A 27 6.58 8.53 -2.97
CA LYS A 27 6.24 9.72 -2.17
C LYS A 27 5.07 9.44 -1.21
N ILE A 28 4.02 8.78 -1.70
CA ILE A 28 2.88 8.39 -0.86
C ILE A 28 3.32 7.44 0.26
N LEU A 29 4.17 6.45 -0.02
CA LEU A 29 4.68 5.55 1.02
C LEU A 29 5.51 6.31 2.07
N ASP A 30 6.42 7.19 1.65
CA ASP A 30 7.28 7.96 2.55
C ASP A 30 6.46 8.89 3.46
N GLU A 31 5.47 9.58 2.90
CA GLU A 31 4.66 10.57 3.63
C GLU A 31 3.57 9.94 4.50
N ASN A 32 3.06 8.76 4.14
CA ASN A 32 1.86 8.21 4.75
C ASN A 32 2.11 6.86 5.44
N LEU A 33 2.78 5.91 4.77
CA LEU A 33 3.05 4.60 5.38
C LEU A 33 4.05 4.70 6.53
N LEU A 34 5.14 5.44 6.33
CA LEU A 34 6.20 5.56 7.34
C LEU A 34 5.84 6.49 8.52
N GLN A 35 4.82 7.34 8.36
CA GLN A 35 4.33 8.19 9.46
C GLN A 35 3.26 7.48 10.30
N ASP A 36 2.58 6.48 9.74
CA ASP A 36 1.56 5.68 10.43
C ASP A 36 2.21 4.60 11.33
N LEU A 37 3.21 5.00 12.11
CA LEU A 37 3.96 4.17 13.08
C LEU A 37 3.10 3.68 14.26
N ARG A 38 1.77 3.86 14.20
CA ARG A 38 0.83 3.11 15.04
C ARG A 38 0.81 1.63 14.63
N LEU A 39 1.22 1.32 13.40
CA LEU A 39 1.65 0.00 12.98
C LEU A 39 2.86 -0.39 13.83
N GLU A 40 2.78 -1.54 14.51
CA GLU A 40 3.84 -2.02 15.39
C GLU A 40 5.23 -1.89 14.74
N ARG A 41 6.27 -1.68 15.56
CA ARG A 41 7.66 -1.44 15.11
C ARG A 41 8.23 -2.52 14.18
N ARG A 42 7.51 -3.63 13.94
CA ARG A 42 7.81 -4.67 12.96
C ARG A 42 6.53 -5.09 12.26
N PHE A 43 6.34 -4.64 11.03
CA PHE A 43 5.26 -5.10 10.15
C PHE A 43 5.83 -5.63 8.84
N THR A 44 5.07 -6.49 8.19
CA THR A 44 5.33 -6.89 6.80
C THR A 44 4.40 -6.10 5.90
N PHE A 45 4.96 -5.39 4.93
CA PHE A 45 4.21 -4.59 3.97
C PHE A 45 3.72 -5.46 2.81
N GLN A 46 2.41 -5.50 2.63
CA GLN A 46 1.77 -6.15 1.49
C GLN A 46 1.44 -5.12 0.41
N GLN A 47 1.78 -5.44 -0.84
CA GLN A 47 1.40 -4.68 -2.04
C GLN A 47 1.19 -5.65 -3.21
N ASP A 48 0.38 -5.26 -4.20
CA ASP A 48 0.21 -6.05 -5.42
C ASP A 48 1.45 -5.98 -6.35
N ASN A 49 1.49 -6.85 -7.36
CA ASN A 49 2.56 -6.90 -8.36
C ASN A 49 2.43 -5.87 -9.49
N ASN A 50 1.69 -4.77 -9.29
CA ASN A 50 1.56 -3.74 -10.32
C ASN A 50 2.95 -3.20 -10.72
N PRO A 51 3.25 -3.00 -12.03
CA PRO A 51 4.57 -2.58 -12.50
C PRO A 51 5.17 -1.36 -11.79
N LYS A 52 4.34 -0.46 -11.26
CA LYS A 52 4.81 0.72 -10.49
C LYS A 52 5.32 0.37 -9.08
N HIS A 53 4.79 -0.69 -8.46
CA HIS A 53 5.18 -1.19 -7.14
C HIS A 53 6.40 -2.13 -7.24
N THR A 54 6.49 -2.90 -8.33
CA THR A 54 7.59 -3.84 -8.61
C THR A 54 8.74 -3.22 -9.41
N ALA A 55 8.62 -1.95 -9.83
CA ALA A 55 9.69 -1.24 -10.50
C ALA A 55 10.99 -1.29 -9.67
N LYS A 56 12.13 -1.50 -10.35
CA LYS A 56 13.46 -1.61 -9.72
C LYS A 56 13.73 -0.47 -8.73
N THR A 57 13.45 0.76 -9.14
CA THR A 57 13.62 1.98 -8.32
C THR A 57 12.71 2.04 -7.09
N THR A 58 11.58 1.35 -7.11
CA THR A 58 10.67 1.22 -5.96
C THR A 58 11.20 0.14 -5.02
N GLN A 59 11.61 -1.00 -5.56
CA GLN A 59 12.18 -2.11 -4.79
C GLN A 59 13.49 -1.74 -4.08
N GLU A 60 14.37 -0.99 -4.74
CA GLU A 60 15.58 -0.42 -4.12
C GLU A 60 15.23 0.50 -2.95
N TRP A 61 14.30 1.44 -3.16
CA TRP A 61 13.86 2.34 -2.10
C TRP A 61 13.23 1.61 -0.90
N LEU A 62 12.45 0.56 -1.14
CA LEU A 62 11.86 -0.27 -0.07
C LEU A 62 12.96 -0.97 0.75
N ARG A 63 14.01 -1.47 0.08
CA ARG A 63 15.17 -2.06 0.74
C ARG A 63 15.95 -1.03 1.56
N ASP A 64 16.18 0.15 1.01
CA ASP A 64 16.89 1.24 1.72
C ASP A 64 16.15 1.67 2.99
N LYS A 65 14.81 1.63 2.95
CA LYS A 65 13.95 1.87 4.12
C LYS A 65 13.84 0.68 5.08
N SER A 66 14.51 -0.43 4.80
CA SER A 66 14.46 -1.67 5.59
C SER A 66 13.04 -2.22 5.79
N LEU A 67 12.18 -2.05 4.78
CA LEU A 67 10.81 -2.56 4.83
C LEU A 67 10.78 -4.03 4.42
N ASN A 68 10.17 -4.88 5.26
CA ASN A 68 9.90 -6.26 4.90
C ASN A 68 8.70 -6.30 3.95
N ILE A 69 8.87 -6.84 2.74
CA ILE A 69 7.80 -6.90 1.73
C ILE A 69 7.28 -8.33 1.66
N LEU A 70 5.96 -8.50 1.74
CA LEU A 70 5.34 -9.80 1.53
C LEU A 70 5.45 -10.17 0.04
N GLU A 71 6.00 -11.35 -0.24
CA GLU A 71 5.96 -11.90 -1.60
C GLU A 71 4.50 -12.18 -1.99
N TRP A 72 4.06 -11.58 -3.10
CA TRP A 72 2.67 -11.65 -3.53
C TRP A 72 2.55 -12.44 -4.84
N PRO A 73 1.68 -13.45 -4.93
CA PRO A 73 1.39 -14.10 -6.20
C PRO A 73 0.68 -13.16 -7.17
N SER A 74 1.07 -13.19 -8.44
CA SER A 74 0.44 -12.39 -9.48
C SER A 74 -1.02 -12.80 -9.68
N GLN A 75 -1.90 -11.82 -9.97
CA GLN A 75 -3.33 -12.01 -10.22
C GLN A 75 -4.18 -12.49 -9.02
N SER A 76 -3.63 -12.54 -7.82
CA SER A 76 -4.38 -12.88 -6.60
C SER A 76 -5.03 -11.66 -5.94
N LEU A 77 -5.99 -11.04 -6.64
CA LEU A 77 -6.80 -9.93 -6.10
C LEU A 77 -7.75 -10.38 -4.98
N ASP A 78 -8.19 -11.64 -5.04
CA ASP A 78 -9.01 -12.33 -4.04
C ASP A 78 -8.32 -12.46 -2.67
N LEU A 79 -6.99 -12.54 -2.66
CA LEU A 79 -6.20 -12.59 -1.43
C LEU A 79 -5.94 -11.19 -0.84
N ASN A 80 -6.20 -10.12 -1.58
CA ASN A 80 -5.90 -8.77 -1.14
C ASN A 80 -7.05 -8.18 -0.28
N LEU A 81 -6.91 -8.26 1.05
CA LEU A 81 -7.92 -7.79 1.99
C LEU A 81 -8.29 -6.29 1.81
N ILE A 82 -7.42 -5.46 1.23
CA ILE A 82 -7.77 -4.06 0.96
C ILE A 82 -8.82 -3.92 -0.13
N GLU A 83 -8.89 -4.85 -1.09
CA GLU A 83 -9.91 -4.85 -2.14
C GLU A 83 -11.30 -5.18 -1.57
N LEU A 84 -11.35 -6.04 -0.55
CA LEU A 84 -12.58 -6.29 0.22
C LEU A 84 -13.03 -5.01 0.92
N LEU A 85 -12.11 -4.30 1.60
CA LEU A 85 -12.43 -3.03 2.25
C LEU A 85 -12.92 -1.96 1.25
N TRP A 86 -12.30 -1.89 0.06
CA TRP A 86 -12.76 -0.97 -0.99
C TRP A 86 -14.13 -1.34 -1.53
N ARG A 87 -14.46 -2.63 -1.62
CA ARG A 87 -15.80 -3.09 -2.01
C ARG A 87 -16.83 -2.62 -0.99
N ASP A 88 -16.59 -2.85 0.29
CA ASP A 88 -17.52 -2.47 1.35
C ASP A 88 -17.70 -0.95 1.43
N LEU A 89 -16.62 -0.18 1.27
CA LEU A 89 -16.69 1.28 1.21
C LEU A 89 -17.56 1.76 0.04
N LYS A 90 -17.44 1.13 -1.14
CA LYS A 90 -18.28 1.49 -2.30
C LYS A 90 -19.75 1.19 -2.05
N ILE A 91 -20.07 0.09 -1.37
CA ILE A 91 -21.45 -0.28 -1.01
C ILE A 91 -22.01 0.73 0.01
N ALA A 92 -21.24 1.08 1.03
CA ALA A 92 -21.68 2.02 2.07
C ALA A 92 -21.83 3.48 1.59
N MET A 93 -21.22 3.84 0.46
CA MET A 93 -21.32 5.16 -0.16
C MET A 93 -22.48 5.27 -1.18
N GLN A 94 -23.27 4.20 -1.35
CA GLN A 94 -24.50 4.19 -2.14
C GLN A 94 -25.71 4.39 -1.22
#